data_AF-A0A2Z6LP37-F1
#
_entry.id   AF-A0A2Z6LP37-F1
#
_cell.length_a   1.000
_cell.length_b   1.000
_cell.length_c   1.000
_cell.angle_alpha   90.00
_cell.angle_beta   90.00
_cell.angle_gamma   90.00
#
_symmetry.space_group_name_H-M   'P 1'
#
loop_
_entity.id
_entity.type
_entity.pdbx_description
1 polymer ?
#
loop_
_entity_poly.entity_id
_entity_poly.type
_entity_poly.pdbx_seq_one_letter_code
_entity_poly.pdbx_strand_id
1 'polypeptide(L)'
;MPSKSSSHSWHVFTATQDPHHHHHHHDQLSYELPYTMEICMTELDPVLAGKFFRRSGDEKSGHSAGKEMTELTGINEINKEAFICDFAFDPCGYSMNGMDGELYSTIHVTPEDGYSYASFECAGLVNNDDDDDIVHVLRKVVQIFRPGTMSVSITTCSEYNNEVWRKVAGAVEPLGMKCRSCAVDQFPAIGSVVFQTFTPLRWKNASK
;
A
#
# COMPACT_ATOMS: atom_id res chain seq x y z
N MET A 1 -18.77 -22.81 -2.41
CA MET A 1 -19.56 -21.57 -2.59
C MET A 1 -18.92 -20.48 -1.75
N PRO A 2 -18.70 -19.25 -2.23
CA PRO A 2 -18.26 -18.17 -1.35
C PRO A 2 -19.41 -17.84 -0.40
N SER A 3 -19.11 -17.66 0.88
CA SER A 3 -20.08 -17.34 1.92
C SER A 3 -20.75 -15.98 1.66
N LYS A 4 -22.08 -15.94 1.64
CA LYS A 4 -22.92 -14.73 1.69
C LYS A 4 -22.98 -14.13 3.11
N SER A 5 -21.85 -14.05 3.82
CA SER A 5 -21.79 -13.35 5.11
C SER A 5 -21.42 -11.90 4.86
N SER A 6 -22.34 -10.97 5.12
CA SER A 6 -22.11 -9.52 5.08
C SER A 6 -21.30 -9.00 6.28
N SER A 7 -20.46 -9.85 6.92
CA SER A 7 -19.81 -9.51 8.19
C SER A 7 -18.59 -8.60 8.06
N HIS A 8 -18.18 -8.26 6.84
CA HIS A 8 -17.04 -7.37 6.58
C HIS A 8 -17.52 -6.20 5.72
N SER A 9 -18.01 -5.16 6.38
CA SER A 9 -18.35 -3.88 5.79
C SER A 9 -17.25 -2.89 6.12
N TRP A 10 -16.75 -2.20 5.12
CA TRP A 10 -15.86 -1.06 5.31
C TRP A 10 -16.71 0.22 5.44
N HIS A 11 -16.27 1.12 6.30
CA HIS A 11 -16.94 2.37 6.60
C HIS A 11 -15.90 3.49 6.61
N VAL A 12 -16.19 4.57 5.90
CA VAL A 12 -15.42 5.83 5.99
C VAL A 12 -16.24 6.84 6.74
N PHE A 13 -15.59 7.50 7.68
CA PHE A 13 -16.16 8.62 8.40
C PHE A 13 -15.30 9.84 8.12
N THR A 14 -15.94 10.94 7.71
CA THR A 14 -15.29 12.22 7.47
C THR A 14 -15.87 13.26 8.41
N ALA A 15 -15.01 14.04 9.05
CA ALA A 15 -15.40 15.20 9.84
C ALA A 15 -14.78 16.45 9.20
N THR A 16 -15.61 17.46 8.92
CA THR A 16 -15.17 18.75 8.39
C THR A 16 -15.85 19.89 9.14
N GLN A 17 -15.12 20.97 9.38
CA GLN A 17 -15.60 22.13 10.11
C GLN A 17 -16.18 23.22 9.18
N ASP A 18 -15.87 23.20 7.87
CA ASP A 18 -16.41 24.15 6.89
C ASP A 18 -16.34 23.58 5.44
N PRO A 19 -17.46 23.19 4.80
CA PRO A 19 -17.47 22.71 3.42
C PRO A 19 -17.42 23.82 2.36
N HIS A 20 -17.42 25.11 2.74
CA HIS A 20 -17.59 26.23 1.81
C HIS A 20 -16.40 27.21 1.70
N HIS A 21 -15.28 26.99 2.39
CA HIS A 21 -14.10 27.88 2.37
C HIS A 21 -12.94 27.45 1.46
N HIS A 22 -13.22 26.77 0.35
CA HIS A 22 -12.19 26.46 -0.67
C HIS A 22 -12.37 27.28 -1.94
N HIS A 23 -12.37 28.61 -1.84
CA HIS A 23 -12.06 29.48 -2.97
C HIS A 23 -11.16 30.63 -2.49
N HIS A 24 -10.00 30.75 -3.15
CA HIS A 24 -9.01 31.82 -3.04
C HIS A 24 -7.91 31.69 -1.97
N HIS A 25 -7.03 30.71 -2.15
CA HIS A 25 -5.60 30.99 -2.29
C HIS A 25 -5.04 30.10 -3.40
N HIS A 26 -5.44 30.43 -4.64
CA HIS A 26 -4.67 30.09 -5.84
C HIS A 26 -3.40 30.93 -5.78
N ASP A 27 -2.44 30.52 -4.95
CA ASP A 27 -1.06 30.91 -5.19
C ASP A 27 -0.52 29.88 -6.19
N GLN A 28 0.05 30.39 -7.26
CA GLN A 28 0.52 29.61 -8.39
C GLN A 28 1.68 28.72 -7.93
N LEU A 29 1.47 27.42 -7.76
CA LEU A 29 2.50 26.39 -7.89
C LEU A 29 1.87 24.99 -7.93
N SER A 30 2.14 24.30 -9.05
CA SER A 30 1.97 22.86 -9.31
C SER A 30 0.57 22.36 -9.77
N TYR A 31 0.54 21.68 -10.92
CA TYR A 31 -0.60 20.94 -11.47
C TYR A 31 -0.77 19.57 -10.79
N GLU A 32 -0.25 19.44 -9.57
CA GLU A 32 0.00 18.17 -8.94
C GLU A 32 -1.05 17.95 -7.85
N LEU A 33 -1.84 16.89 -7.99
CA LEU A 33 -2.94 16.61 -7.07
C LEU A 33 -2.49 15.61 -6.00
N PRO A 34 -2.58 15.93 -4.70
CA PRO A 34 -2.14 15.02 -3.67
C PRO A 34 -3.05 13.79 -3.61
N TYR A 35 -2.42 12.64 -3.41
CA TYR A 35 -3.09 11.38 -3.11
C TYR A 35 -2.46 10.72 -1.88
N THR A 36 -3.27 9.95 -1.17
CA THR A 36 -2.81 9.03 -0.13
C THR A 36 -3.21 7.63 -0.55
N MET A 37 -2.26 6.69 -0.56
CA MET A 37 -2.50 5.29 -0.85
C MET A 37 -2.12 4.44 0.36
N GLU A 38 -3.05 3.61 0.82
CA GLU A 38 -2.86 2.68 1.92
C GLU A 38 -3.13 1.26 1.42
N ILE A 39 -2.22 0.34 1.74
CA ILE A 39 -2.28 -1.06 1.34
C ILE A 39 -2.15 -1.90 2.60
N CYS A 40 -3.19 -2.66 2.92
CA CYS A 40 -3.17 -3.62 4.02
C CYS A 40 -3.11 -5.04 3.45
N MET A 41 -2.19 -5.84 3.98
CA MET A 41 -1.84 -7.15 3.45
C MET A 41 -1.85 -8.16 4.58
N THR A 42 -2.51 -9.29 4.37
CA THR A 42 -2.55 -10.42 5.31
C THR A 42 -2.26 -11.71 4.55
N GLU A 43 -1.96 -12.78 5.28
CA GLU A 43 -1.60 -14.08 4.69
C GLU A 43 -0.39 -13.92 3.75
N LEU A 44 0.66 -13.23 4.22
CA LEU A 44 1.87 -12.98 3.45
C LEU A 44 2.53 -14.29 3.01
N ASP A 45 3.24 -14.28 1.87
CA ASP A 45 4.02 -15.44 1.43
C ASP A 45 5.06 -15.82 2.50
N PRO A 46 5.05 -17.04 3.06
CA PRO A 46 5.92 -17.40 4.19
C PRO A 46 7.41 -17.33 3.87
N VAL A 47 7.81 -17.56 2.60
CA VAL A 47 9.21 -17.49 2.18
C VAL A 47 9.68 -16.04 2.13
N LEU A 48 8.81 -15.13 1.64
CA LEU A 48 9.12 -13.71 1.60
C LEU A 48 9.03 -13.06 2.99
N ALA A 49 8.01 -13.40 3.76
CA ALA A 49 7.85 -12.96 5.16
C ALA A 49 9.04 -13.41 6.03
N GLY A 50 9.59 -14.59 5.76
CA GLY A 50 10.81 -15.11 6.40
C GLY A 50 12.03 -14.18 6.32
N LYS A 51 12.08 -13.26 5.35
CA LYS A 51 13.15 -12.26 5.23
C LYS A 51 13.11 -11.17 6.31
N PHE A 52 12.01 -11.04 7.04
CA PHE A 52 11.82 -10.09 8.14
C PHE A 52 12.04 -10.73 9.52
N PHE A 53 12.64 -11.93 9.56
CA PHE A 53 13.12 -12.56 10.79
C PHE A 53 14.60 -12.27 10.97
N ARG A 54 15.00 -12.00 12.21
CA ARG A 54 16.42 -11.94 12.56
C ARG A 54 16.99 -13.36 12.62
N ARG A 55 18.26 -13.49 12.27
CA ARG A 55 18.97 -14.77 12.42
C ARG A 55 19.22 -15.02 13.90
N SER A 56 19.13 -16.27 14.34
CA SER A 56 19.47 -16.63 15.72
C SER A 56 20.92 -16.24 16.03
N GLY A 57 21.12 -15.50 17.13
CA GLY A 57 22.44 -15.00 17.51
C GLY A 57 22.91 -13.78 16.73
N ASP A 58 22.02 -13.09 16.01
CA ASP A 58 22.35 -11.83 15.35
C ASP A 58 22.58 -10.70 16.39
N GLU A 59 23.83 -10.26 16.51
CA GLU A 59 24.25 -9.19 17.41
C GLU A 59 24.12 -7.78 16.79
N LYS A 60 23.63 -7.66 15.55
CA LYS A 60 23.44 -6.35 14.91
C LYS A 60 22.47 -5.49 15.71
N SER A 61 22.64 -4.17 15.61
CA SER A 61 21.61 -3.25 16.07
C SER A 61 20.36 -3.36 15.17
N GLY A 62 19.20 -2.98 15.70
CA GLY A 62 17.95 -2.95 14.92
C GLY A 62 18.06 -2.13 13.64
N HIS A 63 18.82 -1.03 13.66
CA HIS A 63 19.11 -0.22 12.46
C HIS A 63 19.95 -0.98 11.43
N SER A 64 21.04 -1.64 11.86
CA SER A 64 21.91 -2.38 10.91
C SER A 64 21.20 -3.59 10.32
N ALA A 65 20.36 -4.28 11.10
CA ALA A 65 19.54 -5.38 10.61
C ALA A 65 18.38 -4.86 9.74
N GLY A 66 17.78 -3.73 10.09
CA GLY A 66 16.76 -3.04 9.29
C GLY A 66 17.25 -2.75 7.89
N LYS A 67 18.42 -2.12 7.78
CA LYS A 67 19.06 -1.85 6.49
C LYS A 67 19.29 -3.10 5.63
N GLU A 68 19.75 -4.20 6.23
CA GLU A 68 19.90 -5.47 5.51
C GLU A 68 18.54 -6.00 5.04
N MET A 69 17.48 -5.91 5.86
CA MET A 69 16.13 -6.32 5.47
C MET A 69 15.60 -5.47 4.31
N THR A 70 15.81 -4.15 4.33
CA THR A 70 15.44 -3.23 3.25
C THR A 70 16.05 -3.65 1.91
N GLU A 71 17.37 -3.88 1.90
CA GLU A 71 18.12 -4.29 0.70
C GLU A 71 17.73 -5.71 0.23
N LEU A 72 17.59 -6.66 1.16
CA LEU A 72 17.28 -8.06 0.86
C LEU A 72 15.87 -8.27 0.30
N THR A 73 14.93 -7.43 0.72
CA THR A 73 13.53 -7.49 0.31
C THR A 73 13.26 -6.67 -0.95
N GLY A 74 14.12 -5.69 -1.25
CA GLY A 74 13.94 -4.76 -2.36
C GLY A 74 13.01 -3.60 -2.03
N ILE A 75 12.80 -3.29 -0.74
CA ILE A 75 12.00 -2.12 -0.31
C ILE A 75 12.64 -0.81 -0.81
N ASN A 76 13.98 -0.74 -0.86
CA ASN A 76 14.71 0.39 -1.43
C ASN A 76 14.47 0.59 -2.95
N GLU A 77 13.82 -0.37 -3.61
CA GLU A 77 13.47 -0.29 -5.03
C GLU A 77 12.02 0.14 -5.26
N ILE A 78 11.26 0.45 -4.20
CA ILE A 78 9.92 1.05 -4.30
C ILE A 78 10.07 2.52 -4.72
N ASN A 79 10.94 3.25 -4.04
CA ASN A 79 11.43 4.56 -4.46
C ASN A 79 12.95 4.60 -4.20
N LYS A 80 13.72 4.76 -5.29
CA LYS A 80 15.20 4.75 -5.25
C LYS A 80 15.81 6.03 -4.72
N GLU A 81 15.08 7.13 -4.83
CA GLU A 81 15.52 8.46 -4.40
C GLU A 81 15.17 8.71 -2.93
N ALA A 82 14.30 7.86 -2.34
CA ALA A 82 13.88 8.00 -0.96
C ALA A 82 15.03 7.76 0.04
N PHE A 83 15.14 8.67 1.01
CA PHE A 83 15.89 8.45 2.22
C PHE A 83 15.09 7.53 3.16
N ILE A 84 15.63 6.35 3.45
CA ILE A 84 14.98 5.32 4.26
C ILE A 84 15.54 5.32 5.68
N CYS A 85 14.65 5.44 6.66
CA CYS A 85 14.90 5.17 8.07
C CYS A 85 14.23 3.85 8.45
N ASP A 86 15.01 2.77 8.49
CA ASP A 86 14.54 1.40 8.73
C ASP A 86 14.97 0.85 10.10
N PHE A 87 14.18 -0.10 10.59
CA PHE A 87 14.42 -0.75 11.86
C PHE A 87 13.89 -2.19 11.86
N ALA A 88 14.74 -3.13 12.25
CA ALA A 88 14.37 -4.53 12.48
C ALA A 88 14.16 -4.79 13.97
N PHE A 89 13.06 -5.47 14.30
CA PHE A 89 12.71 -5.90 15.65
C PHE A 89 13.22 -7.32 15.94
N ASP A 90 13.31 -7.67 17.22
CA ASP A 90 13.77 -8.97 17.70
C ASP A 90 12.63 -9.75 18.37
N PRO A 91 12.40 -11.03 18.03
CA PRO A 91 13.17 -11.86 17.08
C PRO A 91 12.83 -11.60 15.60
N CYS A 92 11.77 -10.86 15.32
CA CYS A 92 11.30 -10.56 13.97
C CYS A 92 10.46 -9.29 13.95
N GLY A 93 10.16 -8.83 12.74
CA GLY A 93 9.38 -7.62 12.49
C GLY A 93 10.25 -6.52 11.91
N TYR A 94 9.61 -5.64 11.16
CA TYR A 94 10.29 -4.56 10.45
C TYR A 94 9.40 -3.33 10.37
N SER A 95 10.01 -2.15 10.50
CA SER A 95 9.36 -0.87 10.22
C SER A 95 10.32 0.03 9.44
N MET A 96 9.78 0.85 8.56
CA MET A 96 10.52 1.95 7.96
C MET A 96 9.66 3.16 7.69
N ASN A 97 10.31 4.31 7.61
CA ASN A 97 9.80 5.52 6.98
C ASN A 97 10.71 5.87 5.81
N GLY A 98 10.12 6.29 4.69
CA GLY A 98 10.81 6.79 3.50
C GLY A 98 10.40 8.22 3.21
N MET A 99 11.38 9.08 2.89
CA MET A 99 11.15 10.47 2.50
C MET A 99 11.85 10.78 1.19
N ASP A 100 11.14 11.37 0.24
CA ASP A 100 11.69 11.89 -1.01
C ASP A 100 11.06 13.26 -1.30
N GLY A 101 11.75 14.34 -0.89
CA GLY A 101 11.17 15.68 -0.87
C GLY A 101 9.93 15.75 0.02
N GLU A 102 8.77 16.02 -0.58
CA GLU A 102 7.46 16.07 0.08
C GLU A 102 6.73 14.72 0.06
N LEU A 103 7.26 13.73 -0.66
CA LEU A 103 6.70 12.38 -0.74
C LEU A 103 7.08 11.59 0.51
N TYR A 104 6.10 10.92 1.10
CA TYR A 104 6.27 10.09 2.29
C TYR A 104 5.84 8.66 2.01
N SER A 105 6.52 7.70 2.62
CA SER A 105 6.03 6.33 2.74
C SER A 105 6.38 5.70 4.07
N THR A 106 5.61 4.69 4.47
CA THR A 106 5.91 3.87 5.63
C THR A 106 5.48 2.43 5.42
N ILE A 107 6.24 1.52 6.03
CA ILE A 107 5.96 0.09 6.02
C ILE A 107 6.04 -0.43 7.45
N HIS A 108 5.09 -1.28 7.82
CA HIS A 108 5.11 -2.06 9.05
C HIS A 108 4.87 -3.53 8.71
N VAL A 109 5.69 -4.44 9.25
CA VAL A 109 5.63 -5.87 8.95
C VAL A 109 5.64 -6.69 10.23
N THR A 110 4.65 -7.58 10.33
CA THR A 110 4.49 -8.64 11.33
C THR A 110 4.57 -9.98 10.57
N PRO A 111 5.74 -10.62 10.46
CA PRO A 111 5.97 -11.71 9.50
C PRO A 111 5.53 -13.09 9.99
N GLU A 112 5.02 -13.22 11.21
CA GLU A 112 4.69 -14.50 11.83
C GLU A 112 3.64 -15.32 11.06
N ASP A 113 3.90 -16.61 10.89
CA ASP A 113 3.01 -17.52 10.16
C ASP A 113 1.66 -17.69 10.87
N GLY A 114 0.59 -17.77 10.08
CA GLY A 114 -0.80 -17.89 10.57
C GLY A 114 -1.47 -16.57 10.98
N TYR A 115 -0.72 -15.49 11.21
CA TYR A 115 -1.26 -14.16 11.53
C TYR A 115 -0.40 -13.03 10.92
N SER A 116 0.25 -13.33 9.79
CA SER A 116 1.14 -12.40 9.11
C SER A 116 0.39 -11.18 8.57
N TYR A 117 1.00 -10.01 8.75
CA TYR A 117 0.46 -8.72 8.34
C TYR A 117 1.57 -7.81 7.81
N ALA A 118 1.26 -7.05 6.77
CA ALA A 118 2.06 -5.91 6.37
C ALA A 118 1.16 -4.74 5.95
N SER A 119 1.58 -3.52 6.28
CA SER A 119 0.99 -2.30 5.74
C SER A 119 2.02 -1.55 4.91
N PHE A 120 1.56 -0.94 3.83
CA PHE A 120 2.30 0.10 3.12
C PHE A 120 1.39 1.33 3.03
N GLU A 121 1.91 2.49 3.35
CA GLU A 121 1.24 3.77 3.14
C GLU A 121 2.18 4.71 2.39
N CYS A 122 1.66 5.48 1.45
CA CYS A 122 2.38 6.63 0.91
C CYS A 122 1.46 7.83 0.68
N ALA A 123 2.06 9.01 0.78
CA ALA A 123 1.49 10.25 0.28
C ALA A 123 2.32 10.69 -0.93
N GLY A 124 1.64 10.95 -2.04
CA GLY A 124 2.27 11.35 -3.28
C GLY A 124 1.50 12.42 -4.03
N LEU A 125 2.06 12.81 -5.16
CA LEU A 125 1.53 13.84 -6.03
C LEU A 125 1.24 13.20 -7.39
N VAL A 126 0.00 13.32 -7.88
CA VAL A 126 -0.30 12.87 -9.24
C VAL A 126 -0.07 14.00 -10.23
N ASN A 127 0.81 13.74 -11.19
CA ASN A 127 1.04 14.60 -12.35
C ASN A 127 0.33 14.01 -13.57
N ASN A 128 -0.22 14.87 -14.43
CA ASN A 128 -0.96 14.43 -15.63
C ASN A 128 -0.13 13.56 -16.60
N ASP A 129 1.20 13.52 -16.44
CA ASP A 129 2.13 12.72 -17.24
C ASP A 129 2.74 11.53 -16.47
N ASP A 130 2.44 11.34 -15.17
CA ASP A 130 3.17 10.42 -14.27
C ASP A 130 2.28 9.38 -13.57
N ASP A 131 1.27 8.90 -14.31
CA ASP A 131 0.38 7.80 -13.88
C ASP A 131 1.11 6.47 -13.62
N ASP A 132 2.39 6.38 -14.01
CA ASP A 132 3.24 5.21 -13.83
C ASP A 132 3.65 4.97 -12.36
N ASP A 133 3.62 6.00 -11.51
CA ASP A 133 4.09 5.89 -10.11
C ASP A 133 3.20 4.98 -9.25
N ILE A 134 1.87 5.21 -9.22
CA ILE A 134 0.93 4.36 -8.47
C ILE A 134 1.04 2.89 -8.90
N VAL A 135 1.13 2.66 -10.22
CA VAL A 135 1.25 1.31 -10.79
C VAL A 135 2.59 0.68 -10.40
N HIS A 136 3.68 1.44 -10.43
CA HIS A 136 5.00 1.01 -10.02
C HIS A 136 5.02 0.58 -8.55
N VAL A 137 4.58 1.47 -7.66
CA VAL A 137 4.53 1.26 -6.21
C VAL A 137 3.69 0.02 -5.88
N LEU A 138 2.46 -0.06 -6.40
CA LEU A 138 1.59 -1.23 -6.18
C LEU A 138 2.25 -2.53 -6.62
N ARG A 139 2.88 -2.54 -7.80
CA ARG A 139 3.55 -3.76 -8.30
C ARG A 139 4.70 -4.16 -7.40
N LYS A 140 5.53 -3.21 -6.96
CA LYS A 140 6.65 -3.48 -6.05
C LYS A 140 6.17 -4.02 -4.72
N VAL A 141 5.20 -3.37 -4.08
CA VAL A 141 4.63 -3.80 -2.80
C VAL A 141 4.06 -5.21 -2.91
N VAL A 142 3.25 -5.50 -3.95
CA VAL A 142 2.71 -6.86 -4.17
C VAL A 142 3.82 -7.89 -4.42
N GLN A 143 4.89 -7.53 -5.13
CA GLN A 143 6.02 -8.44 -5.38
C GLN A 143 6.83 -8.74 -4.11
N ILE A 144 6.98 -7.75 -3.22
CA ILE A 144 7.71 -7.88 -1.95
C ILE A 144 6.98 -8.82 -0.99
N PHE A 145 5.65 -8.69 -0.90
CA PHE A 145 4.86 -9.37 0.14
C PHE A 145 4.04 -10.57 -0.35
N ARG A 146 3.61 -10.56 -1.62
CA ARG A 146 2.72 -11.57 -2.24
C ARG A 146 1.58 -12.05 -1.33
N PRO A 147 0.68 -11.14 -0.93
CA PRO A 147 -0.35 -11.45 0.07
C PRO A 147 -1.44 -12.40 -0.44
N GLY A 148 -1.95 -13.25 0.45
CA GLY A 148 -3.16 -14.04 0.22
C GLY A 148 -4.45 -13.21 0.26
N THR A 149 -4.45 -12.12 1.02
CA THR A 149 -5.55 -11.13 1.04
C THR A 149 -4.98 -9.71 1.14
N MET A 150 -5.45 -8.81 0.28
CA MET A 150 -4.99 -7.42 0.22
C MET A 150 -6.17 -6.45 0.09
N SER A 151 -6.10 -5.31 0.77
CA SER A 151 -6.97 -4.16 0.52
C SER A 151 -6.14 -2.95 0.13
N VAL A 152 -6.66 -2.14 -0.79
CA VAL A 152 -6.06 -0.88 -1.22
C VAL A 152 -7.09 0.22 -1.04
N SER A 153 -6.71 1.28 -0.32
CA SER A 153 -7.45 2.54 -0.19
C SER A 153 -6.66 3.63 -0.91
N ILE A 154 -7.30 4.42 -1.77
CA ILE A 154 -6.70 5.62 -2.35
C ILE A 154 -7.64 6.79 -2.13
N THR A 155 -7.13 7.85 -1.52
CA THR A 155 -7.82 9.12 -1.31
C THR A 155 -7.20 10.20 -2.19
N THR A 156 -8.02 10.98 -2.90
CA THR A 156 -7.55 12.04 -3.82
C THR A 156 -8.36 13.33 -3.67
N CYS A 157 -7.69 14.49 -3.57
CA CYS A 157 -8.30 15.79 -3.24
C CYS A 157 -9.12 16.49 -4.36
N SER A 158 -9.47 15.82 -5.46
CA SER A 158 -10.33 16.39 -6.51
C SER A 158 -11.12 15.29 -7.24
N GLU A 159 -11.89 15.64 -8.26
CA GLU A 159 -12.40 14.69 -9.28
C GLU A 159 -11.25 14.10 -10.13
N TYR A 160 -10.14 13.76 -9.47
CA TYR A 160 -9.03 13.06 -10.08
C TYR A 160 -9.57 11.78 -10.71
N ASN A 161 -9.39 11.74 -12.03
CA ASN A 161 -9.67 10.69 -12.98
C ASN A 161 -10.54 9.54 -12.46
N ASN A 162 -11.79 9.43 -12.96
CA ASN A 162 -12.80 8.40 -12.63
C ASN A 162 -12.35 6.93 -12.87
N GLU A 163 -11.05 6.69 -13.03
CA GLU A 163 -10.41 5.46 -13.47
C GLU A 163 -9.30 4.97 -12.51
N VAL A 164 -9.03 5.62 -11.36
CA VAL A 164 -7.99 5.16 -10.40
C VAL A 164 -8.20 3.69 -10.01
N TRP A 165 -9.43 3.30 -9.73
CA TRP A 165 -9.78 1.91 -9.41
C TRP A 165 -9.39 0.93 -10.54
N ARG A 166 -9.40 1.36 -11.81
CA ARG A 166 -8.92 0.56 -12.95
C ARG A 166 -7.40 0.47 -12.98
N LYS A 167 -6.70 1.54 -12.64
CA LYS A 167 -5.23 1.54 -12.54
C LYS A 167 -4.78 0.58 -11.45
N VAL A 168 -5.37 0.67 -10.25
CA VAL A 168 -5.07 -0.22 -9.14
C VAL A 168 -5.30 -1.69 -9.53
N ALA A 169 -6.48 -2.00 -10.09
CA ALA A 169 -6.78 -3.35 -10.54
C ALA A 169 -5.80 -3.83 -11.63
N GLY A 170 -5.58 -3.02 -12.67
CA GLY A 170 -4.68 -3.33 -13.79
C GLY A 170 -3.19 -3.44 -13.38
N ALA A 171 -2.79 -2.79 -12.29
CA ALA A 171 -1.43 -2.91 -11.76
C ALA A 171 -1.17 -4.31 -11.18
N VAL A 172 -2.15 -4.87 -10.47
CA VAL A 172 -1.99 -6.09 -9.66
C VAL A 172 -2.54 -7.35 -10.33
N GLU A 173 -3.45 -7.22 -11.31
CA GLU A 173 -3.97 -8.35 -12.09
C GLU A 173 -2.89 -9.17 -12.80
N PRO A 174 -1.89 -8.56 -13.47
CA PRO A 174 -0.77 -9.30 -14.06
C PRO A 174 0.10 -10.04 -13.04
N LEU A 175 0.04 -9.63 -11.76
CA LEU A 175 0.74 -10.28 -10.66
C LEU A 175 -0.08 -11.43 -10.03
N GLY A 176 -1.22 -11.77 -10.64
CA GLY A 176 -2.06 -12.87 -10.21
C GLY A 176 -3.09 -12.50 -9.14
N MET A 177 -3.32 -11.22 -8.87
CA MET A 177 -4.33 -10.76 -7.91
C MET A 177 -5.66 -10.50 -8.61
N LYS A 178 -6.77 -10.97 -8.03
CA LYS A 178 -8.12 -10.74 -8.54
C LYS A 178 -8.88 -9.79 -7.62
N CYS A 179 -9.41 -8.71 -8.18
CA CYS A 179 -10.32 -7.80 -7.47
C CYS A 179 -11.59 -8.56 -7.03
N ARG A 180 -12.01 -8.36 -5.76
CA ARG A 180 -13.15 -9.01 -5.12
C ARG A 180 -14.27 -8.05 -4.79
N SER A 181 -13.91 -6.84 -4.37
CA SER A 181 -14.84 -5.73 -4.17
C SER A 181 -14.17 -4.43 -4.60
N CYS A 182 -15.00 -3.47 -5.02
CA CYS A 182 -14.62 -2.11 -5.30
C CYS A 182 -15.74 -1.22 -4.78
N ALA A 183 -15.40 -0.26 -3.94
CA ALA A 183 -16.28 0.81 -3.47
C ALA A 183 -15.62 2.14 -3.79
N VAL A 184 -16.42 3.10 -4.21
CA VAL A 184 -15.97 4.46 -4.54
C VAL A 184 -16.99 5.42 -3.97
N ASP A 185 -16.54 6.32 -3.11
CA ASP A 185 -17.38 7.33 -2.47
C ASP A 185 -16.71 8.70 -2.55
N GLN A 186 -17.52 9.75 -2.70
CA GLN A 186 -17.08 11.14 -2.69
C GLN A 186 -17.44 11.80 -1.37
N PHE A 187 -16.50 12.56 -0.82
CA PHE A 187 -16.64 13.25 0.45
C PHE A 187 -16.32 14.74 0.26
N PRO A 188 -17.21 15.65 0.73
CA PRO A 188 -17.09 17.09 0.46
C PRO A 188 -15.76 17.76 0.85
N ALA A 189 -15.02 17.21 1.82
CA ALA A 189 -13.81 17.84 2.36
C ALA A 189 -12.49 17.12 1.99
N ILE A 190 -12.55 15.83 1.65
CA ILE A 190 -11.33 15.03 1.37
C ILE A 190 -11.26 14.55 -0.08
N GLY A 191 -12.32 14.76 -0.86
CA GLY A 191 -12.42 14.32 -2.26
C GLY A 191 -12.92 12.89 -2.40
N SER A 192 -12.35 12.14 -3.34
CA SER A 192 -12.78 10.78 -3.67
C SER A 192 -11.97 9.75 -2.87
N VAL A 193 -12.63 8.71 -2.36
CA VAL A 193 -11.99 7.53 -1.77
C VAL A 193 -12.37 6.31 -2.58
N VAL A 194 -11.35 5.60 -3.07
CA VAL A 194 -11.48 4.29 -3.73
C VAL A 194 -10.99 3.21 -2.77
N PHE A 195 -11.83 2.22 -2.48
CA PHE A 195 -11.46 1.06 -1.68
C PHE A 195 -11.67 -0.23 -2.47
N GLN A 196 -10.60 -1.02 -2.62
CA GLN A 196 -10.64 -2.28 -3.35
C GLN A 196 -10.04 -3.42 -2.52
N THR A 197 -10.62 -4.61 -2.64
CA THR A 197 -10.06 -5.83 -2.04
C THR A 197 -9.64 -6.81 -3.12
N PHE A 198 -8.58 -7.57 -2.85
CA PHE A 198 -7.95 -8.49 -3.78
C PHE A 198 -7.59 -9.80 -3.09
N THR A 199 -7.65 -10.88 -3.84
CA THR A 199 -7.13 -12.21 -3.45
C THR A 199 -6.44 -12.87 -4.64
N PRO A 200 -5.46 -13.77 -4.45
CA PRO A 200 -4.83 -14.49 -5.54
C PRO A 200 -5.83 -15.24 -6.44
N LEU A 201 -5.51 -15.31 -7.73
CA LEU A 201 -6.18 -16.18 -8.69
C LEU A 201 -5.99 -17.63 -8.25
N ARG A 202 -7.08 -18.27 -7.82
CA ARG A 202 -7.08 -19.72 -7.61
C ARG A 202 -6.96 -20.41 -8.95
N TRP A 203 -5.79 -20.98 -9.26
CA TRP A 203 -5.71 -22.00 -10.31
C TRP A 203 -6.52 -23.20 -9.82
N LYS A 204 -7.56 -23.58 -10.56
CA LYS A 204 -8.19 -24.88 -10.33
C LYS A 204 -7.13 -25.90 -10.70
N ASN A 205 -6.49 -26.53 -9.71
CA ASN A 205 -5.74 -27.76 -9.94
C ASN A 205 -6.69 -28.70 -10.67
N ALA A 206 -6.41 -28.97 -11.95
CA ALA A 206 -7.00 -30.10 -12.63
C ALA A 206 -6.63 -31.32 -11.79
N SER A 207 -7.63 -31.90 -11.14
CA SER A 207 -7.47 -33.12 -10.36
C SER A 207 -6.74 -34.15 -11.23
N LYS A 208 -5.60 -34.62 -10.72
CA LYS A 208 -4.96 -35.85 -11.21
C LYS A 208 -5.89 -37.03 -10.97
#